data_AF-A0A0V0X682-F1
#
_entry.id   AF-A0A0V0X682-F1
#
_cell.length_a   1.000
_cell.length_b   1.000
_cell.length_c   1.000
_cell.angle_alpha   90.00
_cell.angle_beta   90.00
_cell.angle_gamma   90.00
#
_symmetry.space_group_name_H-M   'P 1'
#
loop_
_entity.id
_entity.type
_entity.pdbx_description
1 polymer ?
#
loop_
_entity_poly.entity_id
_entity_poly.type
_entity_poly.pdbx_seq_one_letter_code
_entity_poly.pdbx_strand_id
1 'polypeptide(L)'
;MVNSSPLVKKQLTEAICFIGKYDFPSNWESLLEALVKCIQSGDLSIVNSSLVTAEHLFRRYSSESKSEKLWREIKYVLDNFADPLTNLFTSLTSKMTGEESKHFDNGCTMQIYESFVDIAKIFYHLNFQDLPEYFEDHLDDWMSGFKVLLELKNVYTCPEIGSLKMSFCAQICDNLTMFAE
;
A
#
# COMPACT_ATOMS: atom_id res chain seq x y z
N MET A 1 16.62 -8.43 1.26
CA MET A 1 15.50 -7.99 0.40
C MET A 1 15.81 -6.67 -0.31
N VAL A 2 16.10 -5.61 0.43
CA VAL A 2 16.26 -4.24 -0.11
C VAL A 2 17.32 -4.11 -1.23
N ASN A 3 18.47 -4.77 -1.11
CA ASN A 3 19.61 -4.62 -2.05
C ASN A 3 19.71 -5.74 -3.11
N SER A 4 18.67 -6.55 -3.30
CA SER A 4 18.69 -7.69 -4.22
C SER A 4 18.16 -7.32 -5.62
N SER A 5 18.51 -8.09 -6.66
CA SER A 5 17.95 -7.87 -8.01
C SER A 5 16.43 -8.08 -8.04
N PRO A 6 15.69 -7.50 -9.01
CA PRO A 6 14.23 -7.59 -9.05
C PRO A 6 13.68 -9.02 -9.02
N LEU A 7 14.36 -9.94 -9.71
CA LEU A 7 13.96 -11.35 -9.77
C LEU A 7 14.14 -12.04 -8.40
N VAL A 8 15.23 -11.72 -7.69
CA VAL A 8 15.47 -12.22 -6.33
C VAL A 8 14.49 -11.60 -5.34
N LYS A 9 14.18 -10.29 -5.46
CA LYS A 9 13.16 -9.63 -4.64
C LYS A 9 11.81 -10.33 -4.77
N LYS A 10 11.37 -10.62 -6.00
CA LYS A 10 10.10 -11.33 -6.25
C LYS A 10 10.06 -12.70 -5.56
N GLN A 11 11.11 -13.51 -5.74
CA GLN A 11 11.17 -14.85 -5.11
C GLN A 11 11.21 -14.78 -3.59
N LEU A 12 11.91 -13.80 -3.01
CA LEU A 12 11.92 -13.57 -1.56
C LEU A 12 10.54 -13.14 -1.05
N THR A 13 9.84 -12.24 -1.76
CA THR A 13 8.48 -11.84 -1.40
C THR A 13 7.53 -13.04 -1.44
N GLU A 14 7.60 -13.87 -2.47
CA GLU A 14 6.78 -15.09 -2.57
C GLU A 14 7.07 -16.06 -1.41
N ALA A 15 8.34 -16.25 -1.05
CA ALA A 15 8.73 -17.08 0.09
C ALA A 15 8.21 -16.50 1.43
N ILE A 16 8.33 -15.19 1.65
CA ILE A 16 7.80 -14.52 2.84
C ILE A 16 6.28 -14.71 2.93
N CYS A 17 5.55 -14.53 1.82
CA CYS A 17 4.10 -14.70 1.82
C CYS A 17 3.69 -16.16 2.06
N PHE A 18 4.44 -17.11 1.51
CA PHE A 18 4.19 -18.53 1.72
C PHE A 18 4.35 -18.93 3.19
N ILE A 19 5.45 -18.51 3.84
CA ILE A 19 5.68 -18.76 5.27
C ILE A 19 4.65 -17.99 6.11
N GLY A 20 4.43 -16.72 5.78
CA GLY A 20 3.47 -15.84 6.45
C GLY A 20 2.06 -16.42 6.47
N LYS A 21 1.65 -17.17 5.43
CA LYS A 21 0.34 -17.83 5.42
C LYS A 21 0.09 -18.73 6.64
N TYR A 22 1.14 -19.39 7.14
CA TYR A 22 1.06 -20.33 8.25
C TYR A 22 1.48 -19.72 9.59
N ASP A 23 2.49 -18.84 9.56
CA ASP A 23 3.15 -18.35 10.77
C ASP A 23 2.71 -16.95 11.19
N PHE A 24 2.22 -16.13 10.26
CA PHE A 24 1.69 -14.80 10.59
C PHE A 24 0.25 -14.90 11.12
N PRO A 25 -0.10 -14.19 12.21
CA PRO A 25 0.75 -13.30 13.01
C PRO A 25 1.44 -14.00 14.20
N SER A 26 0.87 -15.08 14.74
CA SER A 26 1.24 -15.63 16.06
C SER A 26 2.63 -16.25 16.17
N ASN A 27 3.15 -16.84 15.11
CA ASN A 27 4.48 -17.46 15.10
C ASN A 27 5.54 -16.56 14.43
N TRP A 28 5.15 -15.38 13.93
CA TRP A 28 6.04 -14.43 13.27
C TRP A 28 5.66 -12.98 13.55
N GLU A 29 5.53 -12.65 14.83
CA GLU A 29 5.06 -11.33 15.31
C GLU A 29 5.93 -10.16 14.79
N SER A 30 7.24 -10.39 14.63
CA SER A 30 8.21 -9.39 14.18
C SER A 30 8.10 -9.00 12.70
N LEU A 31 7.34 -9.75 11.88
CA LEU A 31 7.21 -9.47 10.46
C LEU A 31 6.54 -8.11 10.22
N LEU A 32 5.43 -7.85 10.91
CA LEU A 32 4.69 -6.59 10.74
C LEU A 32 5.51 -5.40 11.21
N GLU A 33 6.17 -5.51 12.36
CA GLU A 33 7.06 -4.47 12.89
C GLU A 33 8.19 -4.14 11.90
N ALA A 34 8.77 -5.17 11.27
CA ALA A 34 9.80 -4.97 10.25
C ALA A 34 9.25 -4.25 9.01
N LEU A 35 8.04 -4.58 8.55
CA LEU A 35 7.38 -3.89 7.44
C LEU A 35 7.10 -2.42 7.80
N VAL A 36 6.58 -2.14 9.01
CA VAL A 36 6.33 -0.78 9.50
C VAL A 36 7.62 0.05 9.50
N LYS A 37 8.72 -0.49 10.04
CA LYS A 37 10.02 0.19 10.01
C LYS A 37 10.50 0.50 8.59
N CYS A 38 10.26 -0.41 7.64
CA CYS A 38 10.65 -0.20 6.25
C CYS A 38 9.83 0.91 5.58
N ILE A 39 8.51 0.94 5.78
CA ILE A 39 7.66 1.99 5.18
C ILE A 39 7.90 3.38 5.79
N GLN A 40 8.40 3.44 7.03
CA GLN A 40 8.78 4.67 7.71
C GLN A 40 10.24 5.12 7.44
N SER A 41 11.00 4.37 6.64
CA SER A 41 12.43 4.64 6.42
C SER A 41 12.73 5.93 5.64
N GLY A 42 11.76 6.44 4.88
CA GLY A 42 11.93 7.59 3.99
C GLY A 42 12.66 7.31 2.68
N ASP A 43 13.26 6.12 2.52
CA ASP A 43 13.87 5.67 1.27
C ASP A 43 12.81 5.00 0.38
N LEU A 44 12.45 5.63 -0.75
CA LEU A 44 11.42 5.14 -1.66
C LEU A 44 11.67 3.71 -2.17
N SER A 45 12.93 3.27 -2.31
CA SER A 45 13.23 1.91 -2.74
C SER A 45 12.91 0.87 -1.65
N ILE A 46 13.19 1.22 -0.39
CA ILE A 46 12.86 0.41 0.79
C ILE A 46 11.35 0.37 0.98
N VAL A 47 10.70 1.54 0.90
CA VAL A 47 9.25 1.70 1.01
C VAL A 47 8.55 0.84 -0.04
N ASN A 48 8.88 0.98 -1.33
CA ASN A 48 8.26 0.18 -2.40
C ASN A 48 8.46 -1.32 -2.16
N SER A 49 9.67 -1.73 -1.81
CA SER A 49 9.94 -3.16 -1.56
C SER A 49 9.08 -3.71 -0.41
N SER A 50 8.87 -2.91 0.63
CA SER A 50 8.04 -3.27 1.78
C SER A 50 6.56 -3.29 1.46
N LEU A 51 6.07 -2.30 0.70
CA LEU A 51 4.67 -2.22 0.27
C LEU A 51 4.30 -3.40 -0.61
N VAL A 52 5.17 -3.81 -1.55
CA VAL A 52 4.95 -5.02 -2.37
C VAL A 52 4.79 -6.24 -1.49
N THR A 53 5.66 -6.43 -0.48
CA THR A 53 5.56 -7.56 0.44
C THR A 53 4.28 -7.51 1.28
N ALA A 54 3.93 -6.33 1.81
CA ALA A 54 2.72 -6.13 2.59
C ALA A 54 1.46 -6.40 1.75
N GLU A 55 1.39 -5.88 0.51
CA GLU A 55 0.27 -6.11 -0.41
C GLU A 55 0.07 -7.60 -0.66
N HIS A 56 1.14 -8.34 -0.97
CA HIS A 56 1.03 -9.78 -1.24
C HIS A 56 0.61 -10.58 0.00
N LEU A 57 1.08 -10.16 1.19
CA LEU A 57 0.72 -10.79 2.47
C LEU A 57 -0.77 -10.58 2.78
N PHE A 58 -1.28 -9.37 2.57
CA PHE A 58 -2.65 -8.98 2.91
C PHE A 58 -3.67 -9.32 1.81
N ARG A 59 -3.23 -9.56 0.57
CA ARG A 59 -4.10 -9.92 -0.56
C ARG A 59 -5.04 -11.09 -0.27
N ARG A 60 -4.64 -12.03 0.61
CA ARG A 60 -5.50 -13.16 0.98
C ARG A 60 -6.79 -12.73 1.67
N TYR A 61 -6.82 -11.54 2.30
CA TYR A 61 -7.97 -11.02 3.04
C TYR A 61 -9.18 -10.80 2.14
N SER A 62 -9.00 -10.55 0.84
CA SER A 62 -10.10 -10.44 -0.13
C SER A 62 -10.54 -11.78 -0.75
N SER A 63 -9.82 -12.86 -0.48
CA SER A 63 -10.08 -14.18 -1.08
C SER A 63 -10.45 -15.28 -0.06
N GLU A 64 -10.05 -15.12 1.20
CA GLU A 64 -10.34 -16.08 2.26
C GLU A 64 -11.70 -15.82 2.91
N SER A 65 -12.44 -16.90 3.20
CA SER A 65 -13.73 -16.81 3.89
C SER A 65 -13.56 -16.30 5.33
N LYS A 66 -14.56 -15.55 5.80
CA LYS A 66 -14.63 -15.03 7.18
C LYS A 66 -14.39 -16.15 8.20
N SER A 67 -13.44 -15.93 9.09
CA SER A 67 -13.15 -16.82 10.23
C SER A 67 -12.59 -16.03 11.41
N GLU A 68 -12.82 -16.52 12.62
CA GLU A 68 -12.26 -15.96 13.86
C GLU A 68 -10.73 -15.82 13.85
N LYS A 69 -10.04 -16.71 13.12
CA LYS A 69 -8.59 -16.65 12.97
C LYS A 69 -8.19 -15.48 12.06
N LEU A 70 -8.85 -15.36 10.91
CA LEU A 70 -8.61 -14.29 9.94
C LEU A 70 -8.89 -12.91 10.55
N TRP A 71 -10.02 -12.77 11.26
CA TRP A 71 -10.40 -11.51 11.90
C TRP A 71 -9.43 -11.07 13.00
N ARG A 72 -8.93 -12.01 13.81
CA ARG A 72 -7.88 -11.70 14.80
C ARG A 72 -6.60 -11.21 14.16
N GLU A 73 -6.22 -11.78 13.02
CA GLU A 73 -5.07 -11.33 12.26
C GLU A 73 -5.28 -9.95 11.63
N ILE A 74 -6.41 -9.73 10.95
CA ILE A 74 -6.75 -8.44 10.36
C ILE A 74 -6.76 -7.36 11.45
N LYS A 75 -7.36 -7.64 12.61
CA LYS A 75 -7.33 -6.71 13.75
C LYS A 75 -5.91 -6.37 14.20
N TYR A 76 -5.04 -7.38 14.35
CA TYR A 76 -3.62 -7.15 14.67
C TYR A 76 -2.94 -6.27 13.62
N VAL A 77 -3.22 -6.47 12.33
CA VAL A 77 -2.68 -5.62 11.26
C VAL A 77 -3.21 -4.20 11.35
N LEU A 78 -4.51 -4.02 11.53
CA LEU A 78 -5.14 -2.70 11.66
C LEU A 78 -4.55 -1.90 12.82
N ASP A 79 -4.44 -2.53 14.00
CA ASP A 79 -3.94 -1.90 15.23
C ASP A 79 -2.48 -1.40 15.10
N ASN A 80 -1.69 -1.95 14.17
CA ASN A 80 -0.25 -1.70 14.07
C ASN A 80 0.22 -1.12 12.72
N PHE A 81 -0.57 -1.22 11.66
CA PHE A 81 -0.17 -0.87 10.29
C PHE A 81 -1.05 0.20 9.65
N ALA A 82 -2.31 0.37 10.08
CA ALA A 82 -3.22 1.32 9.45
C ALA A 82 -2.70 2.76 9.58
N ASP A 83 -2.27 3.17 10.78
CA ASP A 83 -1.71 4.50 11.01
C ASP A 83 -0.39 4.77 10.24
N PRO A 84 0.63 3.89 10.29
CA PRO A 84 1.81 4.03 9.45
C PRO A 84 1.50 4.13 7.94
N LEU A 85 0.52 3.36 7.45
CA LEU A 85 0.11 3.38 6.05
C LEU A 85 -0.55 4.71 5.67
N THR A 86 -1.48 5.20 6.50
CA THR A 86 -2.16 6.48 6.28
C THR A 86 -1.17 7.64 6.33
N ASN A 87 -0.26 7.65 7.29
CA ASN A 87 0.79 8.68 7.37
C ASN A 87 1.70 8.68 6.13
N LEU A 88 2.06 7.49 5.62
CA LEU A 88 2.82 7.38 4.37
C LEU A 88 2.03 7.92 3.18
N PHE A 89 0.75 7.54 3.05
CA PHE A 89 -0.13 8.00 1.97
C PHE A 89 -0.24 9.53 1.96
N THR A 90 -0.52 10.13 3.11
CA THR A 90 -0.65 11.58 3.25
C THR A 90 0.66 12.29 2.93
N SER A 91 1.80 11.77 3.42
CA SER A 91 3.14 12.31 3.13
C SER A 91 3.50 12.23 1.64
N LEU A 92 3.21 11.12 0.96
CA LEU A 92 3.49 11.00 -0.48
C LEU A 92 2.56 11.90 -1.30
N THR A 93 1.30 12.02 -0.87
CA THR A 93 0.32 12.93 -1.49
C THR A 93 0.77 14.38 -1.39
N SER A 94 1.23 14.83 -0.22
CA SER A 94 1.74 16.20 -0.04
C SER A 94 3.00 16.44 -0.88
N LYS A 95 3.90 15.46 -0.98
CA LYS A 95 5.10 15.55 -1.84
C LYS A 95 4.75 15.70 -3.33
N MET A 96 3.76 14.95 -3.80
CA MET A 96 3.36 14.99 -5.22
C MET A 96 2.53 16.21 -5.60
N THR A 97 1.86 16.84 -4.64
CA THR A 97 1.00 18.01 -4.87
C THR A 97 1.69 19.33 -4.53
N GLY A 98 2.72 19.28 -3.69
CA GLY A 98 3.53 20.44 -3.31
C GLY A 98 4.55 20.85 -4.38
N GLU A 99 5.31 21.90 -4.07
CA GLU A 99 6.33 22.45 -4.96
C GLU A 99 7.50 21.49 -5.21
N GLU A 100 7.76 20.57 -4.27
CA GLU A 100 8.80 19.54 -4.37
C GLU A 100 8.65 18.68 -5.63
N SER A 101 7.41 18.42 -6.07
CA SER A 101 7.10 17.66 -7.27
C SER A 101 7.78 18.18 -8.54
N LYS A 102 8.06 19.50 -8.62
CA LYS A 102 8.73 20.13 -9.76
C LYS A 102 10.19 19.71 -9.91
N HIS A 103 10.78 19.16 -8.85
CA HIS A 103 12.18 18.73 -8.81
C HIS A 103 12.33 17.20 -8.94
N PHE A 104 11.23 16.46 -9.00
CA PHE A 104 11.29 15.01 -9.18
C PHE A 104 11.69 14.68 -10.61
N ASP A 105 12.66 13.78 -10.74
CA ASP A 105 12.93 13.13 -12.02
C ASP A 105 11.87 12.05 -12.30
N ASN A 106 11.95 11.47 -13.49
CA ASN A 106 11.03 10.40 -13.89
C ASN A 106 11.16 9.18 -12.97
N GLY A 107 12.36 8.90 -12.43
CA GLY A 107 12.61 7.75 -11.55
C GLY A 107 11.92 7.90 -10.20
N CYS A 108 12.08 9.04 -9.54
CA CYS A 108 11.42 9.37 -8.28
C CYS A 108 9.89 9.35 -8.46
N THR A 109 9.40 9.99 -9.52
CA THR A 109 7.95 10.02 -9.83
C THR A 109 7.39 8.63 -10.04
N MET A 110 8.12 7.77 -10.78
CA MET A 110 7.75 6.36 -10.98
C MET A 110 7.66 5.61 -9.66
N GLN A 111 8.68 5.73 -8.79
CA GLN A 111 8.68 5.07 -7.49
C GLN A 111 7.51 5.51 -6.60
N ILE A 112 7.14 6.79 -6.62
CA ILE A 112 6.00 7.28 -5.86
C ILE A 112 4.69 6.71 -6.40
N TYR A 113 4.51 6.62 -7.73
CA TYR A 113 3.32 5.98 -8.29
C TYR A 113 3.25 4.48 -8.03
N GLU A 114 4.38 3.77 -8.03
CA GLU A 114 4.44 2.37 -7.58
C GLU A 114 3.95 2.24 -6.13
N SER A 115 4.47 3.09 -5.22
CA SER A 115 3.98 3.18 -3.84
C SER A 115 2.47 3.40 -3.78
N PHE A 116 1.93 4.36 -4.54
CA PHE A 116 0.49 4.64 -4.53
C PHE A 116 -0.37 3.45 -4.97
N VAL A 117 0.04 2.72 -6.01
CA VAL A 117 -0.66 1.52 -6.47
C VAL A 117 -0.75 0.49 -5.33
N ASP A 118 0.37 0.20 -4.68
CA ASP A 118 0.40 -0.81 -3.62
C ASP A 118 -0.31 -0.34 -2.35
N ILE A 119 -0.21 0.94 -1.99
CA ILE A 119 -0.97 1.54 -0.89
C ILE A 119 -2.48 1.39 -1.12
N ALA A 120 -2.97 1.73 -2.32
CA ALA A 120 -4.40 1.63 -2.62
C ALA A 120 -4.91 0.18 -2.62
N LYS A 121 -4.08 -0.79 -3.05
CA LYS A 121 -4.39 -2.22 -2.93
C LYS A 121 -4.40 -2.70 -1.49
N ILE A 122 -3.44 -2.27 -0.68
CA ILE A 122 -3.43 -2.61 0.75
C ILE A 122 -4.68 -2.04 1.43
N PHE A 123 -5.02 -0.78 1.15
CA PHE A 123 -6.25 -0.17 1.61
C PHE A 123 -7.48 -1.01 1.22
N TYR A 124 -7.57 -1.47 -0.04
CA TYR A 124 -8.62 -2.39 -0.48
C TYR A 124 -8.67 -3.65 0.39
N HIS A 125 -7.55 -4.36 0.52
CA HIS A 125 -7.50 -5.64 1.23
C HIS A 125 -7.87 -5.52 2.71
N LEU A 126 -7.51 -4.41 3.36
CA LEU A 126 -7.84 -4.16 4.77
C LEU A 126 -9.30 -3.76 5.00
N ASN A 127 -9.97 -3.16 4.00
CA ASN A 127 -11.37 -2.76 4.08
C ASN A 127 -12.33 -3.80 3.45
N PHE A 128 -11.81 -4.85 2.82
CA PHE A 128 -12.64 -5.79 2.05
C PHE A 128 -13.66 -6.56 2.89
N GLN A 129 -13.28 -7.01 4.09
CA GLN A 129 -14.14 -7.85 4.92
C GLN A 129 -15.22 -7.04 5.63
N ASP A 130 -14.88 -5.82 6.02
CA ASP A 130 -15.69 -4.82 6.72
C ASP A 130 -14.93 -3.49 6.72
N LEU A 131 -15.62 -2.38 6.98
CA LEU A 131 -15.03 -1.06 7.18
C LEU A 131 -14.48 -0.97 8.63
N PRO A 132 -13.16 -0.92 8.84
CA PRO A 132 -12.58 -0.80 10.17
C PRO A 132 -12.74 0.61 10.73
N GLU A 133 -12.98 0.73 12.03
CA GLU A 133 -13.15 2.00 12.77
C GLU A 133 -12.03 3.01 12.45
N TYR A 134 -10.77 2.56 12.42
CA TYR A 134 -9.65 3.44 12.06
C TYR A 134 -9.82 4.07 10.68
N PHE A 135 -10.20 3.28 9.67
CA PHE A 135 -10.37 3.84 8.33
C PHE A 135 -11.62 4.70 8.24
N GLU A 136 -12.70 4.35 8.94
CA GLU A 136 -13.91 5.17 9.05
C GLU A 136 -13.59 6.58 9.58
N ASP A 137 -12.82 6.68 10.67
CA ASP A 137 -12.40 7.95 11.27
C ASP A 137 -11.49 8.78 10.36
N HIS A 138 -10.75 8.13 9.45
CA HIS A 138 -9.79 8.77 8.54
C HIS A 138 -10.26 8.78 7.08
N LEU A 139 -11.53 8.45 6.80
CA LEU A 139 -12.05 8.36 5.44
C LEU A 139 -11.86 9.67 4.68
N ASP A 140 -12.04 10.81 5.35
CA ASP A 140 -11.87 12.13 4.74
C ASP A 140 -10.45 12.36 4.23
N ASP A 141 -9.42 11.88 4.94
CA ASP A 141 -8.01 11.99 4.52
C ASP A 141 -7.77 11.16 3.25
N TRP A 142 -8.28 9.92 3.24
CA TRP A 142 -8.15 9.01 2.11
C TRP A 142 -8.88 9.51 0.86
N MET A 143 -10.14 9.90 1.01
CA MET A 143 -10.98 10.36 -0.10
C MET A 143 -10.48 11.69 -0.66
N SER A 144 -10.05 12.61 0.21
CA SER A 144 -9.45 13.88 -0.22
C SER A 144 -8.13 13.64 -0.97
N GLY A 145 -7.28 12.74 -0.46
CA GLY A 145 -6.03 12.37 -1.12
C GLY A 145 -6.27 11.73 -2.49
N PHE A 146 -7.18 10.76 -2.59
CA PHE A 146 -7.54 10.14 -3.87
C PHE A 146 -8.05 11.17 -4.87
N LYS A 147 -8.96 12.05 -4.46
CA LYS A 147 -9.49 13.11 -5.32
C LYS A 147 -8.38 14.00 -5.89
N VAL A 148 -7.50 14.50 -5.03
CA VAL A 148 -6.40 15.39 -5.44
C VAL A 148 -5.44 14.68 -6.40
N LEU A 149 -5.12 13.41 -6.14
CA LEU A 149 -4.23 12.62 -7.01
C LEU A 149 -4.87 12.28 -8.37
N LEU A 150 -6.19 12.07 -8.42
CA LEU A 150 -6.93 11.87 -9.68
C LEU A 150 -6.92 13.14 -10.55
N GLU A 151 -7.14 14.30 -9.92
CA GLU A 151 -7.17 15.60 -10.60
C GLU A 151 -5.78 16.08 -11.07
N LEU A 152 -4.71 15.47 -10.56
CA LEU A 152 -3.33 15.86 -10.82
C LEU A 152 -2.97 15.72 -12.31
N LYS A 153 -2.92 16.86 -13.02
CA LYS A 153 -2.58 16.94 -14.45
C LYS A 153 -1.07 16.89 -14.64
N ASN A 154 -0.51 15.69 -14.58
CA ASN A 154 0.88 15.50 -14.95
C ASN A 154 0.99 15.27 -16.45
N VAL A 155 1.77 16.12 -17.12
CA VAL A 155 2.21 15.89 -18.50
C VAL A 155 3.32 14.85 -18.43
N TYR A 156 2.95 13.57 -18.38
CA TYR A 156 3.95 12.51 -18.34
C TYR A 156 4.65 12.45 -19.69
N THR A 157 5.92 12.80 -19.72
CA THR A 157 6.79 12.53 -20.88
C THR A 157 7.19 11.06 -20.96
N CYS A 158 7.00 10.29 -19.87
CA CYS A 158 7.37 8.88 -19.74
C CYS A 158 6.10 7.99 -19.76
N PRO A 159 5.95 7.08 -20.75
CA PRO A 159 4.79 6.20 -20.87
C PRO A 159 4.52 5.32 -19.64
N GLU A 160 5.59 4.86 -18.98
CA GLU A 160 5.55 3.98 -17.81
C GLU A 160 4.85 4.65 -16.62
N ILE A 161 5.12 5.94 -16.39
CA ILE A 161 4.46 6.71 -15.32
C ILE A 161 2.96 6.87 -15.64
N GLY A 162 2.62 7.10 -16.92
CA GLY A 162 1.22 7.14 -17.35
C GLY A 162 0.47 5.83 -17.10
N SER A 163 1.13 4.69 -17.34
CA SER A 163 0.59 3.35 -17.04
C SER A 163 0.36 3.15 -15.54
N LEU A 164 1.34 3.50 -14.70
CA LEU A 164 1.20 3.40 -13.24
C LEU A 164 0.09 4.30 -12.71
N LYS A 165 -0.02 5.54 -13.21
CA LYS A 165 -1.13 6.43 -12.85
C LYS A 165 -2.47 5.79 -13.22
N MET A 166 -2.59 5.23 -14.42
CA MET A 166 -3.82 4.56 -14.84
C MET A 166 -4.16 3.39 -13.93
N SER A 167 -3.16 2.56 -13.57
CA SER A 167 -3.34 1.46 -12.62
C SER A 167 -3.81 1.95 -11.26
N PHE A 168 -3.26 3.06 -10.77
CA PHE A 168 -3.68 3.67 -9.51
C PHE A 168 -5.11 4.20 -9.59
N CYS A 169 -5.47 4.91 -10.67
CA CYS A 169 -6.83 5.39 -10.89
C CYS A 169 -7.84 4.22 -10.93
N ALA A 170 -7.50 3.13 -11.61
CA ALA A 170 -8.32 1.93 -11.64
C ALA A 170 -8.53 1.34 -10.24
N GLN A 171 -7.45 1.24 -9.44
CA GLN A 171 -7.55 0.75 -8.06
C GLN A 171 -8.41 1.67 -7.18
N ILE A 172 -8.36 3.00 -7.36
CA ILE A 172 -9.24 3.91 -6.64
C ILE A 172 -10.71 3.61 -6.98
N CYS A 173 -11.04 3.35 -8.25
CA CYS A 173 -12.40 2.98 -8.64
C CYS A 173 -12.85 1.69 -7.94
N ASP A 174 -11.99 0.68 -7.84
CA ASP A 174 -12.28 -0.57 -7.13
C ASP A 174 -12.55 -0.31 -5.64
N ASN A 175 -11.72 0.55 -5.01
CA ASN A 175 -11.88 0.94 -3.61
C ASN A 175 -13.22 1.68 -3.38
N LEU A 176 -13.58 2.61 -4.26
CA LEU A 176 -14.83 3.36 -4.16
C LEU A 176 -16.06 2.46 -4.39
N THR A 177 -15.94 1.49 -5.30
CA THR A 177 -17.02 0.53 -5.58
C THR A 177 -17.32 -0.31 -4.34
N MET A 178 -16.29 -0.73 -3.60
CA MET A 178 -16.47 -1.46 -2.34
C MET A 178 -17.29 -0.68 -1.30
N PHE A 179 -17.17 0.64 -1.23
CA PHE A 179 -17.96 1.46 -0.29
C PHE A 179 -19.37 1.78 -0.79
N ALA A 180 -19.67 1.49 -2.05
CA ALA A 180 -20.99 1.74 -2.64
C ALA A 180 -21.91 0.51 -2.58
N GLU A 181 -21.38 -0.66 -2.23
CA GLU A 181 -22.10 -1.93 -2.03
C GLU A 181 -22.58 -2.09 -0.58
#